data_AF-A0A842P323-F1
#
_entry.id   AF-A0A842P323-F1
#
_cell.length_a   1.000
_cell.length_b   1.000
_cell.length_c   1.000
_cell.angle_alpha   90.00
_cell.angle_beta   90.00
_cell.angle_gamma   90.00
#
_symmetry.space_group_name_H-M   'P 1'
#
loop_
_entity.id
_entity.type
_entity.pdbx_description
1 polymer ?
#
loop_
_entity_poly.entity_id
_entity_poly.type
_entity_poly.pdbx_seq_one_letter_code
_entity_poly.pdbx_strand_id
1 'polypeptide(L)'
;MTEMTIQKVAVDKSTIFSALEELKQQDARFITITVLDRGEELEVVYHFEKGKEIVNLSMITKKEEPLESISSVYGVAFIAENEAQDMFNLKFSGLNVDFGGKMLKVESALEATLLKPTVGERPPTERFYGKCREECPAMVNIPKYLQQIVDGDPEGAYETIVERAPIPAILGRVCFAPCQTGCRQEKKESPIQIRLLKRYAADSMGSLRRAVERRPSTGKRVAVVGGGPSGVTTAFYLGMQGHDVTVYDKSGRCGGAMLWGIPKFRLPKDILQDEIAAR
;
A
#
# COMPACT_ATOMS: atom_id res chain seq x y z
N MET A 1 -1.43 -23.44 -21.71
CA MET A 1 -0.78 -22.13 -21.89
C MET A 1 -1.06 -21.70 -23.30
N THR A 2 -2.06 -20.84 -23.51
CA THR A 2 -2.40 -20.34 -24.86
C THR A 2 -1.36 -19.29 -25.23
N GLU A 3 -0.65 -19.49 -26.33
CA GLU A 3 0.38 -18.56 -26.82
C GLU A 3 -0.26 -17.21 -27.18
N MET A 4 0.32 -16.11 -26.69
CA MET A 4 -0.05 -14.76 -27.11
C MET A 4 0.66 -14.47 -28.43
N THR A 5 -0.11 -14.11 -29.47
CA THR A 5 0.45 -13.75 -30.78
C THR A 5 0.74 -12.25 -30.83
N ILE A 6 1.96 -11.89 -31.21
CA ILE A 6 2.40 -10.49 -31.36
C ILE A 6 2.52 -10.18 -32.85
N GLN A 7 1.79 -9.17 -33.31
CA GLN A 7 1.85 -8.68 -34.68
C GLN A 7 2.47 -7.28 -34.70
N LYS A 8 3.56 -7.09 -35.45
CA LYS A 8 4.16 -5.77 -35.69
C LYS A 8 3.79 -5.29 -37.09
N VAL A 9 3.17 -4.12 -37.18
CA VAL A 9 2.76 -3.47 -38.43
C VAL A 9 3.51 -2.14 -38.52
N ALA A 10 4.31 -1.98 -39.59
CA ALA A 10 4.95 -0.70 -39.88
C ALA A 10 3.91 0.23 -40.53
N VAL A 11 3.79 1.44 -40.01
CA VAL A 11 2.86 2.46 -40.50
C VAL A 11 3.58 3.79 -40.70
N ASP A 12 3.08 4.56 -41.66
CA ASP A 12 3.56 5.91 -41.99
C ASP A 12 2.59 6.95 -41.45
N LYS A 13 2.99 8.24 -41.46
CA LYS A 13 2.14 9.34 -40.99
C LYS A 13 0.81 9.45 -41.73
N SER A 14 0.77 9.11 -43.02
CA SER A 14 -0.45 9.14 -43.82
C SER A 14 -1.38 7.95 -43.57
N THR A 15 -0.86 6.83 -43.04
CA THR A 15 -1.59 5.57 -42.91
C THR A 15 -1.91 5.18 -41.46
N ILE A 16 -1.37 5.92 -40.47
CA ILE A 16 -1.63 5.63 -39.06
C ILE A 16 -3.13 5.75 -38.72
N PHE A 17 -3.82 6.80 -39.15
CA PHE A 17 -5.24 6.98 -38.79
C PHE A 17 -6.15 5.92 -39.40
N SER A 18 -5.90 5.51 -40.65
CA SER A 18 -6.64 4.38 -41.23
C SER A 18 -6.42 3.09 -40.43
N ALA A 19 -5.18 2.82 -39.99
CA ALA A 19 -4.89 1.65 -39.17
C ALA A 19 -5.53 1.74 -37.77
N LEU A 20 -5.59 2.93 -37.17
CA LEU A 20 -6.24 3.17 -35.88
C LEU A 20 -7.75 2.99 -35.94
N GLU A 21 -8.39 3.47 -37.01
CA GLU A 21 -9.82 3.27 -37.25
C GLU A 21 -10.16 1.79 -37.43
N GLU A 22 -9.38 1.05 -38.21
CA GLU A 22 -9.53 -0.39 -38.36
C GLU A 22 -9.40 -1.13 -37.02
N LEU A 23 -8.40 -0.76 -36.20
CA LEU A 23 -8.22 -1.31 -34.86
C LEU A 23 -9.41 -0.97 -33.94
N LYS A 24 -9.93 0.26 -34.04
CA LYS A 24 -11.07 0.69 -33.23
C LYS A 24 -12.34 -0.05 -33.59
N GLN A 25 -12.58 -0.30 -34.89
CA GLN A 25 -13.69 -1.11 -35.38
C GLN A 25 -13.60 -2.57 -34.91
N GLN A 26 -12.38 -3.06 -34.68
CA GLN A 26 -12.09 -4.40 -34.15
C GLN A 26 -12.10 -4.46 -32.62
N ASP A 27 -12.58 -3.42 -31.94
CA ASP A 27 -12.63 -3.29 -30.47
C ASP A 27 -11.25 -3.46 -29.79
N ALA A 28 -10.17 -3.05 -30.48
CA ALA A 28 -8.85 -3.04 -29.90
C ALA A 28 -8.74 -1.97 -28.80
N ARG A 29 -7.97 -2.26 -27.74
CA ARG A 29 -7.73 -1.37 -26.61
C ARG A 29 -6.31 -0.85 -26.67
N PHE A 30 -6.16 0.46 -26.51
CA PHE A 30 -4.84 1.07 -26.36
C PHE A 30 -4.20 0.67 -25.03
N ILE A 31 -2.92 0.29 -25.06
CA ILE A 31 -2.14 -0.12 -23.89
C ILE A 31 -1.17 0.99 -23.49
N THR A 32 -0.18 1.26 -24.35
CA THR A 32 0.90 2.22 -24.08
C THR A 32 1.67 2.57 -25.35
N ILE A 33 2.63 3.48 -25.24
CA ILE A 33 3.59 3.85 -26.28
C ILE A 33 4.99 3.47 -25.79
N THR A 34 5.79 2.89 -26.67
CA THR A 34 7.23 2.74 -26.48
C THR A 34 7.95 3.62 -27.49
N VAL A 35 8.91 4.41 -27.01
CA VAL A 35 9.79 5.21 -27.88
C VAL A 35 11.20 4.65 -27.79
N LEU A 36 11.79 4.35 -28.93
CA LEU A 36 13.16 3.85 -29.05
C LEU A 36 14.01 4.94 -29.72
N ASP A 37 15.06 5.39 -29.03
CA ASP A 37 16.02 6.34 -29.60
C ASP A 37 17.04 5.62 -30.50
N ARG A 38 17.04 5.95 -31.80
CA ARG A 38 17.96 5.40 -32.81
C ARG A 38 19.04 6.42 -33.23
N GLY A 39 19.23 7.48 -32.45
CA GLY A 39 20.19 8.55 -32.71
C GLY A 39 19.53 9.74 -33.40
N GLU A 40 19.54 9.76 -34.74
CA GLU A 40 18.93 10.83 -35.55
C GLU A 40 17.41 10.67 -35.68
N GLU A 41 16.89 9.47 -35.46
CA GLU A 41 15.48 9.11 -35.60
C GLU A 41 14.95 8.47 -34.32
N LEU A 42 13.65 8.59 -34.11
CA LEU A 42 12.89 7.92 -33.05
C LEU A 42 11.94 6.91 -33.68
N GLU A 43 11.94 5.69 -33.17
CA GLU A 43 10.91 4.70 -33.49
C GLU A 43 9.84 4.74 -32.39
N VAL A 44 8.63 5.16 -32.75
CA VAL A 44 7.48 5.24 -31.87
C VAL A 44 6.57 4.06 -32.16
N VAL A 45 6.32 3.26 -31.12
CA VAL A 45 5.51 2.04 -31.21
C VAL A 45 4.29 2.18 -30.31
N TYR A 46 3.11 2.16 -30.90
CA TYR A 46 1.83 2.13 -30.19
C TYR A 46 1.38 0.68 -30.01
N HIS A 47 1.07 0.33 -28.76
CA HIS A 47 0.69 -1.02 -28.38
C HIS A 47 -0.83 -1.12 -28.17
N PHE A 48 -1.45 -2.09 -28.84
CA PHE A 48 -2.88 -2.35 -28.73
C PHE A 48 -3.15 -3.81 -28.37
N GLU A 49 -4.17 -4.04 -27.55
CA GLU A 49 -4.70 -5.34 -27.20
C GLU A 49 -5.96 -5.62 -28.03
N LYS A 50 -5.98 -6.73 -28.76
CA LYS A 50 -7.15 -7.23 -29.48
C LYS A 50 -7.45 -8.65 -29.01
N GLY A 51 -8.29 -8.79 -27.99
CA GLY A 51 -8.62 -10.09 -27.41
C GLY A 51 -7.43 -10.78 -26.75
N LYS A 52 -6.76 -11.68 -27.47
CA LYS A 52 -5.54 -12.39 -27.01
C LYS A 52 -4.30 -12.06 -27.85
N GLU A 53 -4.44 -11.11 -28.77
CA GLU A 53 -3.39 -10.67 -29.69
C GLU A 53 -2.91 -9.28 -29.29
N ILE A 54 -1.59 -9.05 -29.40
CA ILE A 54 -1.02 -7.71 -29.27
C ILE A 54 -0.67 -7.22 -30.68
N VAL A 55 -1.22 -6.07 -31.05
CA VAL A 55 -0.91 -5.39 -32.30
C VAL A 55 -0.07 -4.16 -32.01
N ASN A 56 1.11 -4.10 -32.61
CA ASN A 56 2.05 -3.01 -32.47
C ASN A 56 2.10 -2.20 -33.76
N LEU A 57 1.62 -0.96 -33.71
CA LEU A 57 1.79 -0.01 -34.81
C LEU A 57 3.10 0.74 -34.61
N SER A 58 4.04 0.56 -35.53
CA SER A 58 5.39 1.10 -35.43
C SER A 58 5.61 2.14 -36.50
N MET A 59 6.11 3.32 -36.11
CA MET A 59 6.48 4.39 -37.03
C MET A 59 7.86 4.95 -36.69
N ILE A 60 8.54 5.47 -37.71
CA ILE A 60 9.83 6.13 -37.55
C ILE A 60 9.63 7.62 -37.87
N THR A 61 10.12 8.49 -36.99
CA THR A 61 10.05 9.94 -37.15
C THR A 61 11.35 10.61 -36.74
N LYS A 62 11.61 11.81 -37.27
CA LYS A 62 12.70 12.66 -36.79
C LYS A 62 12.31 13.35 -35.49
N LYS A 63 13.27 13.62 -34.61
CA LYS A 63 13.05 14.25 -33.28
C LYS A 63 12.33 15.59 -33.34
N GLU A 64 12.55 16.36 -34.40
CA GLU A 64 12.02 17.73 -34.54
C GLU A 64 10.65 17.78 -35.22
N GLU A 65 10.23 16.68 -35.85
CA GLU A 65 9.05 16.63 -36.69
C GLU A 65 7.81 16.29 -35.86
N PRO A 66 6.75 17.11 -35.88
CA PRO A 66 5.56 16.83 -35.09
C PRO A 66 4.86 15.56 -35.58
N LEU A 67 4.36 14.78 -34.63
CA LEU A 67 3.48 13.64 -34.84
C LEU A 67 2.04 14.04 -34.55
N GLU A 68 1.10 13.50 -35.30
CA GLU A 68 -0.31 13.72 -34.99
C GLU A 68 -0.74 12.79 -33.84
N SER A 69 -1.42 13.37 -32.86
CA SER A 69 -1.88 12.64 -31.67
C SER A 69 -3.00 11.68 -32.03
N ILE A 70 -2.94 10.48 -31.48
CA ILE A 70 -3.98 9.46 -31.64
C ILE A 70 -5.11 9.62 -30.62
N SER A 71 -5.01 10.62 -29.74
CA SER A 71 -5.95 10.84 -28.64
C SER A 71 -7.38 11.09 -29.11
N SER A 72 -7.57 11.58 -30.34
CA SER A 72 -8.88 11.73 -30.99
C SER A 72 -9.61 10.38 -31.17
N VAL A 73 -8.88 9.28 -31.40
CA VAL A 73 -9.43 7.92 -31.55
C VAL A 73 -9.40 7.16 -30.21
N TYR A 74 -8.31 7.32 -29.46
CA TYR A 74 -8.08 6.69 -28.17
C TYR A 74 -7.88 7.75 -27.10
N GLY A 75 -8.98 8.20 -26.49
CA GLY A 75 -8.99 9.31 -25.55
C GLY A 75 -8.07 9.20 -24.32
N VAL A 76 -7.48 8.03 -24.02
CA VAL A 76 -6.49 7.86 -22.94
C VAL A 76 -5.04 7.95 -23.41
N ALA A 77 -4.81 7.98 -24.73
CA ALA A 77 -3.46 8.00 -25.31
C ALA A 77 -2.70 9.29 -25.00
N PHE A 78 -3.40 10.41 -24.75
CA PHE A 78 -2.75 11.68 -24.40
C PHE A 78 -1.83 11.55 -23.18
N ILE A 79 -2.12 10.65 -22.24
CA ILE A 79 -1.29 10.39 -21.06
C ILE A 79 0.09 9.90 -21.51
N ALA A 80 0.13 8.83 -22.32
CA ALA A 80 1.38 8.27 -22.83
C ALA A 80 2.09 9.21 -23.81
N GLU A 81 1.33 9.98 -24.60
CA GLU A 81 1.90 10.97 -25.52
C GLU A 81 2.56 12.12 -24.76
N ASN A 82 1.94 12.65 -23.69
CA ASN A 82 2.54 13.68 -22.85
C ASN A 82 3.81 13.18 -22.15
N GLU A 83 3.83 11.94 -21.66
CA GLU A 83 5.05 11.32 -21.12
C GLU A 83 6.16 11.21 -22.18
N ALA A 84 5.82 10.84 -23.41
CA ALA A 84 6.76 10.78 -24.52
C ALA A 84 7.32 12.16 -24.91
N GLN A 85 6.53 13.24 -24.80
CA GLN A 85 7.03 14.61 -24.96
C GLN A 85 8.10 14.93 -23.90
N ASP A 86 7.82 14.63 -22.63
CA ASP A 86 8.70 14.95 -21.50
C ASP A 86 10.04 14.20 -21.59
N MET A 87 10.00 12.92 -21.94
CA MET A 87 11.18 12.05 -21.91
C MET A 87 12.05 12.12 -23.17
N PHE A 88 11.42 12.23 -24.34
CA PHE A 88 12.11 12.11 -25.63
C PHE A 88 12.07 13.40 -26.46
N ASN A 89 11.50 14.48 -25.91
CA ASN A 89 11.32 15.77 -26.58
C ASN A 89 10.55 15.65 -27.92
N LEU A 90 9.65 14.66 -28.00
CA LEU A 90 8.73 14.50 -29.11
C LEU A 90 7.71 15.66 -29.10
N LYS A 91 7.25 16.04 -30.29
CA LYS A 91 6.20 17.05 -30.45
C LYS A 91 4.95 16.38 -30.99
N PHE A 92 3.82 16.57 -30.32
CA PHE A 92 2.53 16.13 -30.84
C PHE A 92 1.65 17.31 -31.28
N SER A 93 0.90 17.13 -32.36
CA SER A 93 -0.16 18.03 -32.81
C SER A 93 -1.53 17.39 -32.59
N GLY A 94 -2.52 18.16 -32.12
CA GLY A 94 -3.89 17.66 -31.96
C GLY A 94 -4.13 16.82 -30.69
N LEU A 95 -3.30 16.99 -29.64
CA LEU A 95 -3.55 16.41 -28.33
C LEU A 95 -4.87 16.92 -27.75
N ASN A 96 -5.75 16.02 -27.30
CA ASN A 96 -6.97 16.40 -26.60
C ASN A 96 -6.70 17.15 -25.29
N VAL A 97 -5.62 16.77 -24.58
CA VAL A 97 -5.14 17.44 -23.36
C VAL A 97 -3.62 17.53 -23.44
N ASP A 98 -3.09 18.75 -23.50
CA ASP A 98 -1.65 19.03 -23.52
C ASP A 98 -1.22 19.61 -22.17
N PHE A 99 -0.32 18.90 -21.48
CA PHE A 99 0.28 19.35 -20.22
C PHE A 99 1.51 20.24 -20.44
N GLY A 100 1.87 20.54 -21.68
CA GLY A 100 2.97 21.44 -22.04
C GLY A 100 4.31 20.94 -21.52
N GLY A 101 4.54 19.63 -21.57
CA GLY A 101 5.80 19.04 -21.13
C GLY A 101 5.94 18.84 -19.61
N LYS A 102 4.83 18.74 -18.86
CA LYS A 102 4.82 18.80 -17.38
C LYS A 102 4.14 17.62 -16.71
N MET A 103 4.07 16.48 -17.37
CA MET A 103 3.46 15.28 -16.78
C MET A 103 4.40 14.64 -15.75
N LEU A 104 5.70 14.63 -16.02
CA LEU A 104 6.75 14.17 -15.11
C LEU A 104 7.70 15.33 -14.76
N LYS A 105 7.81 15.65 -13.47
CA LYS A 105 8.86 16.56 -12.99
C LYS A 105 10.12 15.76 -12.68
N VAL A 106 11.13 15.89 -13.54
CA VAL A 106 12.46 15.35 -13.28
C VAL A 106 13.11 16.10 -12.11
N GLU A 107 13.86 15.42 -11.25
CA GLU A 107 14.46 15.96 -10.02
C GLU A 107 15.34 17.22 -10.27
N SER A 108 15.89 17.36 -11.49
CA SER A 108 16.68 18.51 -11.93
C SER A 108 15.87 19.79 -12.20
N ALA A 109 14.54 19.71 -12.27
CA ALA A 109 13.65 20.87 -12.44
C ALA A 109 13.26 21.54 -11.10
N LEU A 110 13.81 21.06 -9.98
CA LEU A 110 13.68 21.73 -8.68
C LEU A 110 14.72 22.85 -8.56
N GLU A 111 14.45 23.99 -9.21
CA GLU A 111 14.97 25.26 -8.69
C GLU A 111 14.26 25.56 -7.37
N ALA A 112 14.79 24.99 -6.29
CA ALA A 112 14.39 25.36 -4.96
C ALA A 112 14.80 26.82 -4.72
N THR A 113 13.87 27.75 -4.88
CA THR A 113 14.00 29.09 -4.30
C THR A 113 13.93 28.93 -2.78
N LEU A 114 15.10 28.74 -2.18
CA LEU A 114 15.32 28.43 -0.78
C LEU A 114 14.78 29.47 0.21
N LEU A 115 14.33 30.65 -0.24
CA LEU A 115 13.88 31.73 0.64
C LEU A 115 12.81 32.61 -0.01
N LYS A 116 11.54 32.23 0.17
CA LYS A 116 10.41 33.15 0.43
C LYS A 116 9.24 32.32 0.98
N PRO A 117 8.70 32.63 2.18
CA PRO A 117 7.46 31.99 2.61
C PRO A 117 6.35 32.45 1.67
N THR A 118 5.68 31.51 1.02
CA THR A 118 4.55 31.79 0.14
C THR A 118 3.42 32.36 0.99
N VAL A 119 2.96 33.57 0.67
CA VAL A 119 1.69 34.08 1.19
C VAL A 119 0.58 33.34 0.44
N GLY A 120 -0.10 32.42 1.11
CA GLY A 120 -1.14 31.58 0.54
C GLY A 120 -1.61 30.51 1.54
N GLU A 121 -2.76 29.89 1.26
CA GLU A 121 -3.22 28.75 2.06
C GLU A 121 -2.19 27.63 1.98
N ARG A 122 -1.67 27.22 3.15
CA ARG A 122 -0.74 26.10 3.22
C ARG A 122 -1.45 24.87 2.65
N PRO A 123 -0.82 24.10 1.73
CA PRO A 123 -1.36 22.81 1.36
C PRO A 123 -1.60 21.98 2.63
N PRO A 124 -2.67 21.18 2.69
CA PRO A 124 -2.95 20.36 3.87
C PRO A 124 -1.69 19.58 4.18
N THR A 125 -1.20 19.74 5.41
CA THR A 125 0.04 19.09 5.83
C THR A 125 -0.20 17.61 5.70
N GLU A 126 0.42 16.95 4.73
CA GLU A 126 0.42 15.49 4.69
C GLU A 126 1.02 15.02 6.01
N ARG A 127 0.15 14.52 6.90
CA ARG A 127 0.56 14.05 8.21
C ARG A 127 1.15 12.67 8.02
N PHE A 128 2.45 12.64 7.74
CA PHE A 128 3.21 11.39 7.74
C PHE A 128 3.08 10.73 9.12
N TYR A 129 2.82 9.42 9.11
CA TYR A 129 2.83 8.66 10.35
C TYR A 129 4.26 8.57 10.88
N GLY A 130 4.41 8.43 12.20
CA GLY A 130 5.72 8.12 12.75
C GLY A 130 6.25 6.81 12.14
N LYS A 131 7.53 6.78 11.73
CA LYS A 131 8.16 5.59 11.12
C LYS A 131 7.92 4.30 11.92
N CYS A 132 7.93 4.39 13.26
CA CYS A 132 7.60 3.26 14.11
C CYS A 132 6.20 2.67 13.87
N ARG A 133 5.20 3.51 13.56
CA ARG A 133 3.84 3.08 13.19
C ARG A 133 3.82 2.45 11.80
N GLU A 134 4.52 3.03 10.84
CA GLU A 134 4.62 2.51 9.46
C GLU A 134 5.27 1.11 9.43
N GLU A 135 6.33 0.91 10.22
CA GLU A 135 7.00 -0.39 10.35
C GLU A 135 6.21 -1.41 11.20
N CYS A 136 5.13 -1.01 11.86
CA CYS A 136 4.31 -1.94 12.63
C CYS A 136 3.33 -2.66 11.69
N PRO A 137 3.36 -4.00 11.58
CA PRO A 137 2.43 -4.72 10.71
C PRO A 137 0.95 -4.50 11.06
N ALA A 138 0.66 -4.20 12.34
CA ALA A 138 -0.68 -3.89 12.81
C ALA A 138 -1.03 -2.39 12.75
N MET A 139 -0.09 -1.53 12.32
CA MET A 139 -0.25 -0.06 12.23
C MET A 139 -0.68 0.60 13.56
N VAL A 140 -0.23 0.02 14.69
CA VAL A 140 -0.52 0.51 16.04
C VAL A 140 -0.03 1.94 16.19
N ASN A 141 -0.81 2.80 16.84
CA ASN A 141 -0.44 4.19 17.07
C ASN A 141 0.60 4.31 18.21
N ILE A 142 1.84 3.96 17.89
CA ILE A 142 2.97 3.93 18.83
C ILE A 142 3.23 5.30 19.47
N PRO A 143 3.31 6.42 18.71
CA PRO A 143 3.52 7.73 19.32
C PRO A 143 2.45 8.08 20.37
N LYS A 144 1.17 7.76 20.11
CA LYS A 144 0.07 8.02 21.04
C LYS A 144 0.23 7.24 22.34
N TYR A 145 0.38 5.91 22.28
CA TYR A 145 0.46 5.14 23.53
C TYR A 145 1.77 5.40 24.29
N LEU A 146 2.85 5.76 23.61
CA LEU A 146 4.08 6.19 24.28
C LEU A 146 3.88 7.49 25.05
N GLN A 147 3.17 8.45 24.45
CA GLN A 147 2.82 9.70 25.14
C GLN A 147 1.92 9.42 26.35
N GLN A 148 0.91 8.56 26.21
CA GLN A 148 0.05 8.16 27.33
C GLN A 148 0.83 7.52 28.49
N ILE A 149 1.85 6.70 28.19
CA ILE A 149 2.76 6.17 29.22
C ILE A 149 3.54 7.29 29.92
N VAL A 150 4.02 8.29 29.17
CA VAL A 150 4.71 9.46 29.75
C VAL A 150 3.77 10.28 30.64
N ASP A 151 2.50 10.41 30.25
CA ASP A 151 1.47 11.15 30.97
C ASP A 151 0.95 10.39 32.21
N GLY A 152 1.46 9.18 32.48
CA GLY A 152 1.02 8.35 33.61
C GLY A 152 -0.31 7.63 33.38
N ASP A 153 -0.73 7.47 32.12
CA ASP A 153 -1.95 6.79 31.67
C ASP A 153 -1.64 5.43 30.99
N PRO A 154 -1.25 4.39 31.75
CA PRO A 154 -1.01 3.06 31.19
C PRO A 154 -2.30 2.40 30.68
N GLU A 155 -3.45 2.83 31.18
CA GLU A 155 -4.77 2.31 30.81
C GLU A 155 -5.17 2.75 29.40
N GLY A 156 -5.11 4.05 29.12
CA GLY A 156 -5.33 4.58 27.77
C GLY A 156 -4.25 4.14 26.79
N ALA A 157 -3.00 3.93 27.25
CA ALA A 157 -1.96 3.33 26.43
C ALA A 157 -2.33 1.89 26.00
N TYR A 158 -2.84 1.09 26.94
CA TYR A 158 -3.32 -0.26 26.67
C TYR A 158 -4.48 -0.28 25.67
N GLU A 159 -5.48 0.59 25.84
CA GLU A 159 -6.62 0.72 24.92
C GLU A 159 -6.15 1.03 23.50
N THR A 160 -5.26 2.02 23.36
CA THR A 160 -4.69 2.41 22.06
C THR A 160 -3.96 1.24 21.38
N ILE A 161 -3.35 0.32 22.14
CA ILE A 161 -2.72 -0.87 21.58
C ILE A 161 -3.79 -1.88 21.14
N VAL A 162 -4.79 -2.16 21.99
CA VAL A 162 -5.85 -3.15 21.74
C VAL A 162 -6.71 -2.80 20.52
N GLU A 163 -6.89 -1.52 20.21
CA GLU A 163 -7.57 -1.04 18.98
C GLU A 163 -7.06 -1.73 17.69
N ARG A 164 -5.77 -2.07 17.65
CA ARG A 164 -5.11 -2.65 16.47
C ARG A 164 -4.45 -4.00 16.73
N ALA A 165 -4.12 -4.31 17.99
CA ALA A 165 -3.40 -5.51 18.37
C ALA A 165 -4.01 -6.11 19.65
N PRO A 166 -4.93 -7.09 19.54
CA PRO A 166 -5.76 -7.53 20.67
C PRO A 166 -5.02 -8.40 21.70
N ILE A 167 -3.75 -8.74 21.45
CA ILE A 167 -2.93 -9.56 22.34
C ILE A 167 -1.65 -8.82 22.79
N PRO A 168 -1.78 -7.62 23.43
CA PRO A 168 -0.63 -6.80 23.82
C PRO A 168 0.34 -7.47 24.80
N ALA A 169 -0.13 -8.29 25.74
CA ALA A 169 0.72 -8.95 26.74
C ALA A 169 1.63 -10.01 26.12
N ILE A 170 1.11 -10.78 25.15
CA ILE A 170 1.88 -11.70 24.31
C ILE A 170 2.85 -10.90 23.44
N LEU A 171 2.37 -9.88 22.71
CA LEU A 171 3.20 -9.09 21.80
C LEU A 171 4.33 -8.34 22.52
N GLY A 172 4.10 -7.83 23.73
CA GLY A 172 5.13 -7.21 24.57
C GLY A 172 6.27 -8.16 24.94
N ARG A 173 6.05 -9.48 24.84
CA ARG A 173 7.05 -10.52 25.16
C ARG A 173 7.73 -11.09 23.93
N VAL A 174 6.97 -11.39 22.87
CA VAL A 174 7.50 -12.19 21.75
C VAL A 174 7.68 -11.44 20.44
N CYS A 175 7.12 -10.24 20.29
CA CYS A 175 7.24 -9.46 19.07
C CYS A 175 8.71 -9.24 18.68
N PHE A 176 9.02 -9.31 17.39
CA PHE A 176 10.36 -8.99 16.86
C PHE A 176 10.64 -7.49 16.80
N ALA A 177 9.64 -6.66 17.12
CA ALA A 177 9.73 -5.21 17.23
C ALA A 177 10.28 -4.50 15.97
N PRO A 178 9.72 -4.74 14.76
CA PRO A 178 10.13 -4.03 13.54
C PRO A 178 9.98 -2.51 13.67
N CYS A 179 9.01 -2.06 14.47
CA CYS A 179 8.82 -0.66 14.83
C CYS A 179 10.00 -0.01 15.57
N GLN A 180 10.89 -0.81 16.16
CA GLN A 180 12.14 -0.32 16.74
C GLN A 180 13.19 -0.08 15.65
N THR A 181 13.24 -0.91 14.61
CA THR A 181 14.16 -0.79 13.44
C THR A 181 13.88 0.44 12.57
N GLY A 182 12.65 0.94 12.57
CA GLY A 182 12.30 2.22 11.94
C GLY A 182 12.36 3.40 12.89
N CYS A 183 12.80 3.24 14.13
CA CYS A 183 12.71 4.30 15.13
C CYS A 183 13.63 5.46 14.77
N ARG A 184 13.12 6.69 14.80
CA ARG A 184 13.94 7.89 14.53
C ARG A 184 15.15 8.00 15.47
N GLN A 185 15.03 7.50 16.71
CA GLN A 185 16.12 7.53 17.70
C GLN A 185 17.22 6.50 17.41
N GLU A 186 16.93 5.44 16.66
CA GLU A 186 17.93 4.44 16.29
C GLU A 186 19.05 5.02 15.43
N LYS A 187 18.73 6.03 14.59
CA LYS A 187 19.73 6.74 13.79
C LYS A 187 20.70 7.60 14.62
N LYS A 188 20.38 7.87 15.88
CA LYS A 188 21.21 8.70 16.77
C LYS A 188 21.98 7.84 17.77
N GLU A 189 21.26 6.99 18.50
CA GLU A 189 21.84 6.17 19.57
C GLU A 189 21.16 4.81 19.61
N SER A 190 20.01 4.72 20.28
CA SER A 190 19.27 3.48 20.47
C SER A 190 17.79 3.70 20.20
N PRO A 191 17.08 2.69 19.66
CA PRO A 191 15.65 2.81 19.46
C PRO A 191 14.95 2.92 20.81
N ILE A 192 13.80 3.61 20.82
CA ILE A 192 12.90 3.52 21.96
C ILE A 192 12.53 2.05 22.16
N GLN A 193 12.53 1.57 23.41
CA GLN A 193 12.20 0.19 23.75
C GLN A 193 10.68 -0.06 23.69
N ILE A 194 10.11 0.13 22.51
CA ILE A 194 8.67 0.11 22.19
C ILE A 194 8.03 -1.22 22.62
N ARG A 195 8.72 -2.35 22.46
CA ARG A 195 8.22 -3.66 22.91
C ARG A 195 8.14 -3.76 24.43
N LEU A 196 9.12 -3.23 25.16
CA LEU A 196 9.10 -3.22 26.63
C LEU A 196 8.02 -2.27 27.16
N LEU A 197 7.83 -1.12 26.52
CA LEU A 197 6.77 -0.17 26.90
C LEU A 197 5.37 -0.72 26.62
N LYS A 198 5.22 -1.49 25.53
CA LYS A 198 3.99 -2.28 25.27
C LYS A 198 3.75 -3.32 26.35
N ARG A 199 4.81 -4.03 26.77
CA ARG A 199 4.73 -4.97 27.90
C ARG A 199 4.35 -4.26 29.19
N TYR A 200 4.93 -3.09 29.48
CA TYR A 200 4.59 -2.29 30.64
C TYR A 200 3.10 -1.93 30.64
N ALA A 201 2.58 -1.38 29.54
CA ALA A 201 1.15 -1.05 29.44
C ALA A 201 0.26 -2.30 29.66
N ALA A 202 0.64 -3.45 29.10
CA ALA A 202 -0.11 -4.69 29.30
C ALA A 202 -0.02 -5.23 30.73
N ASP A 203 1.17 -5.25 31.33
CA ASP A 203 1.40 -5.79 32.67
C ASP A 203 0.77 -4.86 33.74
N SER A 204 0.74 -3.55 33.53
CA SER A 204 0.05 -2.58 34.40
C SER A 204 -1.47 -2.80 34.46
N MET A 205 -2.05 -3.31 33.38
CA MET A 205 -3.47 -3.67 33.33
C MET A 205 -3.73 -5.13 33.73
N GLY A 206 -2.69 -5.96 33.80
CA GLY A 206 -2.86 -7.41 33.99
C GLY A 206 -3.76 -8.05 32.91
N SER A 207 -4.37 -9.19 33.25
CA SER A 207 -5.34 -9.90 32.39
C SER A 207 -6.77 -9.38 32.51
N LEU A 208 -6.94 -8.09 32.84
CA LEU A 208 -8.25 -7.47 33.04
C LEU A 208 -9.20 -7.78 31.87
N ARG A 209 -10.29 -8.50 32.19
CA ARG A 209 -11.48 -8.62 31.34
C ARG A 209 -12.18 -7.28 31.30
N ARG A 210 -11.66 -6.34 30.52
CA ARG A 210 -12.41 -5.13 30.25
C ARG A 210 -13.65 -5.47 29.44
N ALA A 211 -14.79 -4.92 29.86
CA ALA A 211 -16.02 -4.97 29.11
C ALA A 211 -15.79 -4.22 27.80
N VAL A 212 -15.39 -4.94 26.76
CA VAL A 212 -15.33 -4.38 25.40
C VAL A 212 -16.78 -4.19 24.96
N GLU A 213 -17.17 -2.96 24.68
CA GLU A 213 -18.49 -2.68 24.11
C GLU A 213 -18.58 -3.36 22.74
N ARG A 214 -19.36 -4.45 22.71
CA ARG A 214 -19.69 -5.13 21.46
C ARG A 214 -20.78 -4.34 20.75
N ARG A 215 -20.69 -4.26 19.43
CA ARG A 215 -21.80 -3.76 18.62
C ARG A 215 -23.03 -4.65 18.81
N PRO A 216 -24.24 -4.12 18.53
CA PRO A 216 -25.46 -4.92 18.57
C PRO A 216 -25.33 -6.22 17.78
N SER A 217 -25.98 -7.27 18.28
CA SER A 217 -25.94 -8.58 17.62
C SER A 217 -26.39 -8.48 16.17
N THR A 218 -25.59 -9.04 15.28
CA THR A 218 -25.87 -9.12 13.85
C THR A 218 -26.72 -10.35 13.50
N GLY A 219 -26.91 -11.28 14.43
CA GLY A 219 -27.55 -12.59 14.21
C GLY A 219 -26.74 -13.56 13.34
N LYS A 220 -25.54 -13.17 12.88
CA LYS A 220 -24.68 -14.01 12.04
C LYS A 220 -23.75 -14.87 12.90
N ARG A 221 -23.57 -16.12 12.50
CA ARG A 221 -22.64 -17.08 13.11
C ARG A 221 -21.41 -17.27 12.24
N VAL A 222 -20.22 -17.26 12.84
CA VAL A 222 -18.94 -17.45 12.16
C VAL A 222 -18.14 -18.56 12.83
N ALA A 223 -17.64 -19.50 12.03
CA ALA A 223 -16.69 -20.51 12.47
C ALA A 223 -15.28 -20.11 12.06
N VAL A 224 -14.36 -20.03 13.03
CA VAL A 224 -12.93 -19.77 12.80
C VAL A 224 -12.17 -21.07 13.02
N VAL A 225 -11.48 -21.57 12.00
CA VAL A 225 -10.69 -22.81 12.09
C VAL A 225 -9.23 -22.46 12.40
N GLY A 226 -8.76 -22.92 13.56
CA GLY A 226 -7.44 -22.66 14.12
C GLY A 226 -7.48 -21.58 15.20
N GLY A 227 -7.07 -21.94 16.42
CA GLY A 227 -6.96 -21.06 17.58
C GLY A 227 -5.59 -20.38 17.69
N GLY A 228 -4.87 -20.19 16.58
CA GLY A 228 -3.60 -19.48 16.54
C GLY A 228 -3.74 -17.96 16.70
N PRO A 229 -2.64 -17.19 16.56
CA PRO A 229 -2.66 -15.72 16.66
C PRO A 229 -3.66 -15.08 15.69
N SER A 230 -3.70 -15.58 14.44
CA SER A 230 -4.64 -15.12 13.43
C SER A 230 -6.08 -15.41 13.84
N GLY A 231 -6.40 -16.66 14.22
CA GLY A 231 -7.75 -17.06 14.59
C GLY A 231 -8.30 -16.35 15.81
N VAL A 232 -7.50 -16.18 16.87
CA VAL A 232 -7.89 -15.41 18.05
C VAL A 232 -8.13 -13.93 17.70
N THR A 233 -7.28 -13.34 16.86
CA THR A 233 -7.44 -11.96 16.41
C THR A 233 -8.70 -11.79 15.56
N THR A 234 -8.97 -12.70 14.63
CA THR A 234 -10.18 -12.71 13.82
C THR A 234 -11.42 -12.85 14.68
N ALA A 235 -11.41 -13.77 15.64
CA ALA A 235 -12.53 -13.99 16.55
C ALA A 235 -12.83 -12.75 17.40
N PHE A 236 -11.79 -12.10 17.93
CA PHE A 236 -11.92 -10.86 18.68
C PHE A 236 -12.61 -9.76 17.87
N TYR A 237 -12.10 -9.43 16.68
CA TYR A 237 -12.67 -8.34 15.89
C TYR A 237 -14.07 -8.63 15.37
N LEU A 238 -14.35 -9.87 14.93
CA LEU A 238 -15.70 -10.25 14.51
C LEU A 238 -16.69 -10.23 15.69
N GLY A 239 -16.26 -10.67 16.87
CA GLY A 239 -17.05 -10.57 18.11
C GLY A 239 -17.35 -9.12 18.49
N MET A 240 -16.38 -8.21 18.33
CA MET A 240 -16.60 -6.77 18.53
C MET A 240 -17.63 -6.19 17.55
N GLN A 241 -17.72 -6.72 16.33
CA GLN A 241 -18.72 -6.32 15.33
C GLN A 241 -20.12 -6.91 15.60
N GLY A 242 -20.30 -7.69 16.66
CA GLY A 242 -21.60 -8.28 17.03
C GLY A 242 -21.90 -9.61 16.33
N HIS A 243 -20.89 -10.30 15.80
CA HIS A 243 -21.05 -11.67 15.28
C HIS A 243 -20.91 -12.69 16.41
N ASP A 244 -21.64 -13.80 16.30
CA ASP A 244 -21.45 -14.97 17.17
C ASP A 244 -20.34 -15.85 16.58
N VAL A 245 -19.17 -15.89 17.24
CA VAL A 245 -17.97 -16.52 16.69
C VAL A 245 -17.56 -17.72 17.52
N THR A 246 -17.37 -18.87 16.87
CA THR A 246 -16.83 -20.08 17.50
C THR A 246 -15.47 -20.42 16.88
N VAL A 247 -14.46 -20.63 17.74
CA VAL A 247 -13.11 -21.02 17.32
C VAL A 247 -12.94 -22.53 17.49
N TYR A 248 -12.54 -23.21 16.41
CA TYR A 248 -12.29 -24.65 16.39
C TYR A 248 -10.78 -24.89 16.24
N ASP A 249 -10.15 -25.52 17.24
CA ASP A 249 -8.73 -25.86 17.17
C ASP A 249 -8.51 -27.36 17.38
N LYS A 250 -7.65 -27.97 16.57
CA LYS A 250 -7.31 -29.41 16.65
C LYS A 250 -6.73 -29.80 18.01
N SER A 251 -6.00 -28.90 18.67
CA SER A 251 -5.34 -29.17 19.95
C SER A 251 -6.25 -29.02 21.16
N GLY A 252 -7.51 -28.60 20.96
CA GLY A 252 -8.47 -28.35 22.05
C GLY A 252 -8.16 -27.12 22.90
N ARG A 253 -7.09 -26.38 22.60
CA ARG A 253 -6.68 -25.17 23.31
C ARG A 253 -6.29 -24.08 22.32
N CYS A 254 -6.78 -22.87 22.54
CA CYS A 254 -6.33 -21.69 21.80
C CYS A 254 -4.90 -21.30 22.19
N GLY A 255 -4.17 -20.76 21.21
CA GLY A 255 -2.80 -20.26 21.30
C GLY A 255 -1.92 -20.70 20.13
N GLY A 256 -2.23 -21.82 19.47
CA GLY A 256 -1.50 -22.32 18.31
C GLY A 256 0.02 -22.33 18.52
N ALA A 257 0.78 -21.78 17.56
CA ALA A 257 2.24 -21.69 17.64
C ALA A 257 2.75 -20.87 18.86
N MET A 258 1.97 -19.92 19.39
CA MET A 258 2.34 -19.16 20.58
C MET A 258 2.34 -20.06 21.83
N LEU A 259 1.38 -20.99 21.89
CA LEU A 259 1.28 -21.97 22.98
C LEU A 259 2.27 -23.13 22.82
N TRP A 260 2.39 -23.67 21.61
CA TRP A 260 3.16 -24.90 21.40
C TRP A 260 4.62 -24.67 20.99
N GLY A 261 4.92 -23.58 20.28
CA GLY A 261 6.25 -23.32 19.72
C GLY A 261 7.15 -22.43 20.60
N ILE A 262 6.58 -21.50 21.38
CA ILE A 262 7.38 -20.52 22.14
C ILE A 262 7.69 -21.05 23.54
N PRO A 263 8.97 -21.13 23.96
CA PRO A 263 9.34 -21.60 25.29
C PRO A 263 8.79 -20.74 26.44
N LYS A 264 8.51 -21.37 27.59
CA LYS A 264 7.91 -20.71 28.77
C LYS A 264 8.72 -19.51 29.29
N PHE A 265 10.06 -19.57 29.23
CA PHE A 265 10.91 -18.48 29.68
C PHE A 265 10.78 -17.21 28.82
N ARG A 266 10.37 -17.36 27.55
CA ARG A 266 10.13 -16.24 26.63
C ARG A 266 8.67 -15.78 26.67
N LEU A 267 7.73 -16.72 26.78
CA LEU A 267 6.30 -16.44 26.91
C LEU A 267 5.68 -17.32 28.00
N PRO A 268 5.44 -16.77 29.20
CA PRO A 268 4.76 -17.48 30.28
C PRO A 268 3.37 -17.97 29.83
N LYS A 269 3.05 -19.22 30.15
CA LYS A 269 1.85 -19.90 29.63
C LYS A 269 0.56 -19.41 30.30
N ASP A 270 0.66 -19.09 31.58
CA ASP A 270 -0.33 -18.37 32.38
C ASP A 270 -0.75 -17.07 31.69
N ILE A 271 0.21 -16.20 31.37
CA ILE A 271 -0.08 -14.90 30.72
C ILE A 271 -0.74 -15.08 29.34
N LEU A 272 -0.25 -16.04 28.55
CA LEU A 272 -0.86 -16.36 27.25
C LEU A 272 -2.32 -16.82 27.42
N GLN A 273 -2.58 -17.70 28.37
CA GLN A 273 -3.93 -18.25 28.57
C GLN A 273 -4.88 -17.20 29.12
N ASP A 274 -4.42 -16.40 30.06
CA ASP A 274 -5.21 -15.33 30.67
C ASP A 274 -5.57 -14.26 29.63
N GLU A 275 -4.61 -13.87 28.77
CA GLU A 275 -4.89 -12.91 27.70
C GLU A 275 -5.88 -13.47 26.67
N ILE A 276 -5.74 -14.75 26.27
CA ILE A 276 -6.70 -15.37 25.35
C ILE A 276 -8.08 -15.51 26.00
N ALA A 277 -8.16 -15.85 27.29
CA ALA A 277 -9.41 -15.99 28.01
C ALA A 277 -10.10 -14.64 28.34
N ALA A 278 -9.39 -13.53 28.16
CA ALA A 278 -9.88 -12.17 28.27
C ALA A 278 -10.41 -11.59 26.94
N ARG A 279 -10.47 -12.41 25.88
CA ARG A 279 -10.99 -12.05 24.54
C ARG A 279 -12.18 -12.92 24.17
#